data_AF-A0A7Y5VZ27-F1
#
_entry.id   AF-A0A7Y5VZ27-F1
#
_cell.length_a   1.000
_cell.length_b   1.000
_cell.length_c   1.000
_cell.angle_alpha   90.00
_cell.angle_beta   90.00
_cell.angle_gamma   90.00
#
_symmetry.space_group_name_H-M   'P 1'
#
loop_
_entity.id
_entity.type
_entity.pdbx_description
1 polymer ?
#
loop_
_entity_poly.entity_id
_entity_poly.type
_entity_poly.pdbx_seq_one_letter_code
_entity_poly.pdbx_strand_id
1 'polypeptide(L)'
;ARCISATERLSDPGAARIVNVGPIEGGHATNVVPDSARAWGNARFGTPEIAAAIERELRALETPADEVPSVRLEVSFNRPAKPLTPGTHRLALAARAVAESLGQELPFGKTGGVCDGNILQDAGVPTIDTLGVRGGGLHTPREWIELASLVERCQLLAILIARLSGDASWKRSDRRD
;
A
#
# COMPACT_ATOMS: atom_id res chain seq x y z
N ALA A 1 -7.09 -4.31 26.76
CA ALA A 1 -6.57 -2.92 26.88
C ALA A 1 -5.04 -2.85 26.79
N ARG A 2 -4.27 -3.50 27.70
CA ARG A 2 -2.79 -3.38 27.72
C ARG A 2 -2.09 -3.71 26.40
N CYS A 3 -2.44 -4.82 25.75
CA CYS A 3 -1.86 -5.22 24.45
C CYS A 3 -2.16 -4.18 23.38
N ILE A 4 -3.40 -3.67 23.30
CA ILE A 4 -3.80 -2.62 22.35
C ILE A 4 -2.94 -1.37 22.55
N SER A 5 -2.81 -0.89 23.80
CA SER A 5 -1.97 0.27 24.09
C SER A 5 -0.49 0.03 23.77
N ALA A 6 0.01 -1.20 23.94
CA ALA A 6 1.37 -1.55 23.56
C ALA A 6 1.57 -1.56 22.05
N THR A 7 0.60 -2.11 21.31
CA THR A 7 0.57 -2.10 19.85
C THR A 7 0.52 -0.68 19.27
N GLU A 8 -0.31 0.21 19.82
CA GLU A 8 -0.39 1.61 19.34
C GLU A 8 0.93 2.38 19.53
N ARG A 9 1.69 2.09 20.61
CA ARG A 9 3.01 2.70 20.84
C ARG A 9 4.07 2.30 19.82
N LEU A 10 3.79 1.28 19.00
CA LEU A 10 4.65 0.88 17.91
C LEU A 10 4.55 1.84 16.71
N SER A 11 3.51 2.68 16.67
CA SER A 11 3.30 3.64 15.58
C SER A 11 4.26 4.82 15.70
N ASP A 12 5.08 5.03 14.67
CA ASP A 12 5.94 6.19 14.48
C ASP A 12 5.89 6.61 12.99
N PRO A 13 5.04 7.60 12.65
CA PRO A 13 4.95 8.11 11.30
C PRO A 13 6.28 8.68 10.76
N GLY A 14 7.13 9.22 11.64
CA GLY A 14 8.45 9.75 11.27
C GLY A 14 9.40 8.66 10.79
N ALA A 15 9.29 7.46 11.37
CA ALA A 15 10.01 6.26 10.96
C ALA A 15 9.30 5.45 9.85
N ALA A 16 8.25 6.00 9.21
CA ALA A 16 7.44 5.30 8.22
C ALA A 16 6.88 3.96 8.73
N ARG A 17 6.49 3.92 10.01
CA ARG A 17 5.89 2.78 10.70
C ARG A 17 4.57 3.22 11.29
N ILE A 18 3.46 2.67 10.82
CA ILE A 18 2.13 2.96 11.39
C ILE A 18 1.51 1.65 11.78
N VAL A 19 1.06 1.53 13.02
CA VAL A 19 0.25 0.40 13.46
C VAL A 19 -1.06 0.97 13.98
N ASN A 20 -2.17 0.36 13.57
CA ASN A 20 -3.50 0.82 13.94
C ASN A 20 -4.39 -0.37 14.26
N VAL A 21 -4.85 -0.44 15.51
CA VAL A 21 -5.91 -1.35 15.96
C VAL A 21 -7.24 -0.62 15.89
N GLY A 22 -8.21 -1.19 15.16
CA GLY A 22 -9.53 -0.57 15.02
C GLY A 22 -10.58 -1.41 15.73
N PRO A 23 -10.95 -2.57 15.17
CA PRO A 23 -11.98 -3.40 15.77
C PRO A 23 -11.52 -4.09 17.06
N ILE A 24 -12.40 -4.10 18.05
CA ILE A 24 -12.20 -4.69 19.38
C ILE A 24 -13.48 -5.41 19.75
N GLU A 25 -13.35 -6.63 20.27
CA GLU A 25 -14.48 -7.46 20.68
C GLU A 25 -14.13 -8.26 21.94
N GLY A 26 -15.06 -8.37 22.89
CA GLY A 26 -14.89 -9.18 24.09
C GLY A 26 -15.78 -8.73 25.25
N GLY A 27 -16.34 -9.70 25.98
CA GLY A 27 -17.28 -9.46 27.08
C GLY A 27 -18.67 -9.01 26.63
N HIS A 28 -19.68 -9.36 27.44
CA HIS A 28 -21.08 -9.07 27.16
C HIS A 28 -21.79 -8.33 28.32
N ALA A 29 -21.33 -8.56 29.55
CA ALA A 29 -21.90 -7.96 30.76
C ALA A 29 -20.78 -7.43 31.67
N THR A 30 -21.03 -6.33 32.38
CA THR A 30 -20.02 -5.65 33.21
C THR A 30 -19.66 -6.42 34.48
N ASN A 31 -20.50 -7.37 34.88
CA ASN A 31 -20.35 -8.19 36.08
C ASN A 31 -19.93 -9.64 35.78
N VAL A 32 -19.54 -9.94 34.53
CA VAL A 32 -19.08 -11.28 34.11
C VAL A 32 -17.67 -11.16 33.53
N VAL A 33 -16.75 -11.96 34.05
CA VAL A 33 -15.39 -12.06 33.48
C VAL A 33 -15.50 -12.75 32.11
N PRO A 34 -15.02 -12.12 31.02
CA PRO A 34 -15.12 -12.71 29.69
C PRO A 34 -14.17 -13.90 29.50
N ASP A 35 -14.61 -14.92 28.75
CA ASP A 35 -13.77 -16.06 28.38
C ASP A 35 -12.64 -15.67 27.40
N SER A 36 -12.89 -14.67 26.55
CA SER A 36 -11.89 -14.15 25.61
C SER A 36 -12.17 -12.71 25.17
N ALA A 37 -11.14 -12.06 24.64
CA ALA A 37 -11.21 -10.78 23.95
C ALA A 37 -10.23 -10.79 22.77
N ARG A 38 -10.59 -10.09 21.69
CA ARG A 38 -9.79 -9.98 20.47
C ARG A 38 -9.78 -8.55 19.95
N ALA A 39 -8.71 -8.19 19.26
CA ALA A 39 -8.60 -6.96 18.52
C ALA A 39 -7.75 -7.20 17.27
N TRP A 40 -8.04 -6.48 16.20
CA TRP A 40 -7.28 -6.61 14.95
C TRP A 40 -7.12 -5.25 14.27
N GLY A 41 -6.24 -5.22 13.28
CA GLY A 41 -5.78 -3.97 12.72
C GLY A 41 -4.94 -4.14 11.49
N ASN A 42 -4.26 -3.06 11.11
CA ASN A 42 -3.28 -3.07 10.04
C ASN A 42 -1.98 -2.43 10.50
N ALA A 43 -0.90 -2.83 9.85
CA ALA A 43 0.39 -2.16 9.94
C ALA A 43 0.78 -1.67 8.54
N ARG A 44 1.40 -0.49 8.49
CA ARG A 44 1.99 0.10 7.29
C ARG A 44 3.45 0.38 7.58
N PHE A 45 4.32 0.04 6.63
CA PHE A 45 5.75 0.13 6.81
C PHE A 45 6.44 0.52 5.50
N GLY A 46 7.48 1.33 5.62
CA GLY A 46 8.23 1.84 4.47
C GLY A 46 9.20 0.83 3.86
N THR A 47 9.66 -0.16 4.63
CA THR A 47 10.67 -1.15 4.20
C THR A 47 10.40 -2.53 4.82
N PRO A 48 10.98 -3.61 4.23
CA PRO A 48 10.90 -4.96 4.80
C PRO A 48 11.50 -5.07 6.21
N GLU A 49 12.55 -4.32 6.51
CA GLU A 49 13.21 -4.32 7.83
C GLU A 49 12.29 -3.73 8.90
N ILE A 50 11.54 -2.68 8.55
CA ILE A 50 10.51 -2.11 9.43
C ILE A 50 9.38 -3.12 9.66
N ALA A 51 8.97 -3.85 8.62
CA ALA A 51 7.96 -4.91 8.74
C ALA A 51 8.40 -5.99 9.74
N ALA A 52 9.63 -6.48 9.60
CA ALA A 52 10.22 -7.48 10.49
C ALA A 52 10.35 -6.96 11.93
N ALA A 53 10.71 -5.68 12.11
CA ALA A 53 10.77 -5.05 13.43
C ALA A 53 9.38 -4.96 14.08
N ILE A 54 8.35 -4.56 13.32
CA ILE A 54 6.95 -4.56 13.78
C ILE A 54 6.53 -5.96 14.23
N GLU A 55 6.72 -6.96 13.38
CA GLU A 55 6.32 -8.33 13.69
C GLU A 55 7.01 -8.86 14.94
N ARG A 56 8.33 -8.66 15.07
CA ARG A 56 9.09 -9.08 16.26
C ARG A 56 8.56 -8.42 17.54
N GLU A 57 8.31 -7.12 17.51
CA GLU A 57 7.82 -6.38 18.68
C GLU A 57 6.37 -6.73 19.02
N LEU A 58 5.55 -7.04 18.02
CA LEU A 58 4.20 -7.55 18.22
C LEU A 58 4.22 -8.96 18.85
N ARG A 59 5.06 -9.86 18.35
CA ARG A 59 5.21 -11.22 18.89
C ARG A 59 5.75 -11.23 20.33
N ALA A 60 6.49 -10.21 20.73
CA ALA A 60 6.91 -10.04 22.13
C ALA A 60 5.74 -9.79 23.11
N LEU A 61 4.52 -9.55 22.60
CA LEU A 61 3.31 -9.44 23.42
C LEU A 61 2.64 -10.80 23.69
N GLU A 62 3.07 -11.87 23.00
CA GLU A 62 2.55 -13.22 23.24
C GLU A 62 2.99 -13.72 24.61
N THR A 63 2.12 -14.50 25.26
CA THR A 63 2.41 -15.10 26.57
C THR A 63 2.23 -16.61 26.52
N PRO A 64 2.83 -17.38 27.45
CA PRO A 64 2.62 -18.81 27.55
C PRO A 64 1.14 -19.19 27.64
N ALA A 65 0.77 -20.32 27.03
CA ALA A 65 -0.63 -20.75 26.93
C ALA A 65 -1.26 -21.12 28.29
N ASP A 66 -0.43 -21.43 29.28
CA ASP A 66 -0.78 -21.72 30.66
C ASP A 66 -0.90 -20.46 31.55
N GLU A 67 -0.53 -19.28 31.06
CA GLU A 67 -0.78 -18.01 31.74
C GLU A 67 -2.26 -17.59 31.62
N VAL A 68 -2.82 -16.98 32.67
CA VAL A 68 -4.19 -16.45 32.67
C VAL A 68 -4.19 -14.95 33.00
N PRO A 69 -4.56 -14.08 32.05
CA PRO A 69 -4.92 -14.38 30.67
C PRO A 69 -3.70 -14.68 29.78
N SER A 70 -3.85 -15.60 28.83
CA SER A 70 -2.85 -15.81 27.77
C SER A 70 -3.12 -14.91 26.56
N VAL A 71 -2.05 -14.51 25.87
CA VAL A 71 -2.09 -13.67 24.67
C VAL A 71 -1.50 -14.44 23.51
N ARG A 72 -2.25 -14.54 22.42
CA ARG A 72 -1.82 -15.15 21.15
C ARG A 72 -1.96 -14.13 20.05
N LEU A 73 -1.05 -14.20 19.08
CA LEU A 73 -1.03 -13.24 17.99
C LEU A 73 -0.97 -13.94 16.62
N GLU A 74 -1.79 -13.43 15.70
CA GLU A 74 -1.71 -13.80 14.28
C GLU A 74 -1.25 -12.57 13.49
N VAL A 75 -0.15 -12.72 12.76
CA VAL A 75 0.41 -11.65 11.92
C VAL A 75 0.44 -12.13 10.48
N SER A 76 -0.18 -11.35 9.61
CA SER A 76 -0.11 -11.54 8.16
C SER A 76 -0.04 -10.19 7.47
N PHE A 77 1.08 -9.92 6.81
CA PHE A 77 1.24 -8.74 5.98
C PHE A 77 1.00 -9.11 4.52
N ASN A 78 -0.14 -8.68 3.98
CA ASN A 78 -0.57 -8.99 2.60
C ASN A 78 -0.23 -7.89 1.58
N ARG A 79 0.38 -6.79 2.04
CA ARG A 79 0.89 -5.69 1.21
C ARG A 79 2.32 -5.40 1.65
N PRO A 80 3.33 -5.93 0.92
CA PRO A 80 4.73 -5.68 1.20
C PRO A 80 5.09 -4.20 1.10
N ALA A 81 6.28 -3.84 1.58
CA ALA A 81 6.79 -2.48 1.43
C ALA A 81 6.96 -2.13 -0.06
N LYS A 82 6.67 -0.88 -0.43
CA LYS A 82 6.80 -0.39 -1.80
C LYS A 82 7.83 0.75 -1.90
N PRO A 83 9.14 0.49 -1.71
CA PRO A 83 10.16 1.53 -1.72
C PRO A 83 10.37 2.13 -3.11
N LEU A 84 10.97 3.34 -3.17
CA LEU A 84 11.40 3.92 -4.43
C LEU A 84 12.68 3.22 -4.92
N THR A 85 12.51 2.17 -5.74
CA THR A 85 13.63 1.47 -6.37
C THR A 85 14.18 2.23 -7.59
N PRO A 86 15.43 1.98 -8.03
CA PRO A 86 15.98 2.60 -9.24
C PRO A 86 15.12 2.34 -10.49
N GLY A 87 14.57 1.13 -10.63
CA GLY A 87 13.66 0.79 -11.73
C GLY A 87 12.37 1.59 -11.69
N THR A 88 11.76 1.72 -10.50
CA THR A 88 10.55 2.52 -10.30
C THR A 88 10.80 4.00 -10.55
N HIS A 89 11.96 4.51 -10.13
CA HIS A 89 12.37 5.88 -10.40
C HIS A 89 12.53 6.14 -11.90
N ARG A 90 13.18 5.24 -12.65
CA ARG A 90 13.27 5.35 -14.13
C ARG A 90 11.89 5.37 -14.78
N LEU A 91 10.99 4.48 -14.34
CA LEU A 91 9.61 4.43 -14.84
C LEU A 91 8.84 5.74 -14.54
N ALA A 92 9.00 6.29 -13.34
CA ALA A 92 8.41 7.58 -12.95
C ALA A 92 8.91 8.73 -13.82
N LEU A 93 10.22 8.80 -14.10
CA LEU A 93 10.80 9.81 -14.98
C LEU A 93 10.31 9.66 -16.43
N ALA A 94 10.17 8.43 -16.94
CA ALA A 94 9.61 8.19 -18.26
C ALA A 94 8.16 8.68 -18.36
N ALA A 95 7.33 8.41 -17.36
CA ALA A 95 5.96 8.91 -17.29
C ALA A 95 5.91 10.45 -17.22
N ARG A 96 6.80 11.07 -16.46
CA ARG A 96 6.93 12.54 -16.39
C ARG A 96 7.29 13.15 -17.73
N ALA A 97 8.27 12.59 -18.43
CA ALA A 97 8.68 13.07 -19.75
C ALA A 97 7.56 12.95 -20.80
N VAL A 98 6.68 11.95 -20.68
CA VAL A 98 5.46 11.87 -21.51
C VAL A 98 4.49 12.99 -21.17
N ALA A 99 4.20 13.20 -19.88
CA ALA A 99 3.31 14.28 -19.44
C ALA A 99 3.80 15.65 -19.92
N GLU A 100 5.09 15.96 -19.74
CA GLU A 100 5.70 17.21 -20.18
C GLU A 100 5.58 17.40 -21.71
N SER A 101 5.75 16.33 -22.50
CA SER A 101 5.57 16.39 -23.95
C SER A 101 4.13 16.63 -24.41
N LEU A 102 3.16 16.43 -23.52
CA LEU A 102 1.74 16.73 -23.71
C LEU A 102 1.34 18.08 -23.12
N GLY A 103 2.28 18.84 -22.55
CA GLY A 103 1.99 20.07 -21.80
C GLY A 103 1.25 19.81 -20.48
N GLN A 104 1.36 18.61 -19.92
CA GLN A 104 0.71 18.21 -18.67
C GLN A 104 1.71 18.15 -17.51
N GLU A 105 1.22 18.37 -16.29
CA GLU A 105 1.99 18.14 -15.07
C GLU A 105 1.75 16.72 -14.50
N LEU A 106 2.83 16.10 -14.01
CA LEU A 106 2.77 14.81 -13.33
C LEU A 106 3.66 14.81 -12.08
N PRO A 107 3.17 15.34 -10.95
CA PRO A 107 3.88 15.28 -9.69
C PRO A 107 3.94 13.84 -9.16
N PHE A 108 5.02 13.52 -8.45
CA PHE A 108 5.16 12.26 -7.72
C PHE A 108 5.27 12.58 -6.23
N GLY A 109 4.52 11.85 -5.42
CA GLY A 109 4.51 12.02 -3.97
C GLY A 109 4.42 10.68 -3.27
N LYS A 110 4.87 10.64 -2.01
CA LYS A 110 4.58 9.52 -1.13
C LYS A 110 3.14 9.66 -0.63
N THR A 111 2.38 8.59 -0.67
CA THR A 111 1.07 8.50 -0.01
C THR A 111 1.15 7.49 1.14
N GLY A 112 0.20 7.56 2.07
CA GLY A 112 0.05 6.53 3.10
C GLY A 112 -0.77 5.31 2.65
N GLY A 113 -1.18 5.27 1.37
CA GLY A 113 -2.04 4.22 0.83
C GLY A 113 -1.27 2.96 0.47
N VAL A 114 -2.02 1.86 0.27
CA VAL A 114 -1.52 0.59 -0.26
C VAL A 114 -2.31 0.24 -1.52
N CYS A 115 -1.68 -0.48 -2.45
CA CYS A 115 -2.33 -0.93 -3.68
C CYS A 115 -1.76 -2.29 -4.11
N ASP A 116 -2.27 -2.86 -5.20
CA ASP A 116 -1.72 -4.11 -5.74
C ASP A 116 -0.32 -3.93 -6.33
N GLY A 117 0.09 -2.69 -6.59
CA GLY A 117 1.45 -2.35 -6.97
C GLY A 117 2.50 -2.67 -5.89
N ASN A 118 2.10 -2.86 -4.62
CA ASN A 118 2.98 -3.40 -3.58
C ASN A 118 3.41 -4.84 -3.93
N ILE A 119 2.46 -5.67 -4.38
CA ILE A 119 2.70 -7.08 -4.73
C ILE A 119 3.55 -7.16 -6.01
N LEU A 120 3.22 -6.35 -7.02
CA LEU A 120 3.99 -6.31 -8.26
C LEU A 120 5.44 -5.88 -8.02
N GLN A 121 5.66 -4.88 -7.17
CA GLN A 121 7.01 -4.40 -6.87
C GLN A 121 7.81 -5.40 -6.03
N ASP A 122 7.16 -6.09 -5.09
CA ASP A 122 7.76 -7.19 -4.32
C ASP A 122 8.19 -8.35 -5.24
N ALA A 123 7.41 -8.63 -6.29
CA ALA A 123 7.78 -9.58 -7.35
C ALA A 123 8.88 -9.06 -8.31
N GLY A 124 9.49 -7.90 -8.02
CA GLY A 124 10.58 -7.32 -8.80
C GLY A 124 10.15 -6.50 -10.00
N VAL A 125 8.85 -6.24 -10.19
CA VAL A 125 8.32 -5.46 -11.33
C VAL A 125 8.31 -3.97 -10.97
N PRO A 126 9.09 -3.10 -11.66
CA PRO A 126 9.02 -1.66 -11.45
C PRO A 126 7.59 -1.15 -11.62
N THR A 127 7.04 -0.53 -10.57
CA THR A 127 5.61 -0.18 -10.53
C THR A 127 5.41 1.23 -10.02
N ILE A 128 4.79 2.07 -10.84
CA ILE A 128 4.17 3.33 -10.42
C ILE A 128 2.64 3.15 -10.46
N ASP A 129 1.93 3.84 -9.59
CA ASP A 129 0.47 3.78 -9.49
C ASP A 129 -0.12 5.20 -9.59
N THR A 130 -1.44 5.31 -9.44
CA THR A 130 -2.15 6.60 -9.45
C THR A 130 -2.03 7.42 -10.74
N LEU A 131 -1.76 6.75 -11.87
CA LEU A 131 -1.79 7.36 -13.22
C LEU A 131 -3.20 7.52 -13.80
N GLY A 132 -4.23 7.31 -12.99
CA GLY A 132 -5.63 7.48 -13.38
C GLY A 132 -6.05 8.94 -13.41
N VAL A 133 -7.37 9.14 -13.56
CA VAL A 133 -8.02 10.47 -13.54
C VAL A 133 -7.65 11.29 -12.31
N ARG A 134 -7.63 12.61 -12.47
CA ARG A 134 -7.56 13.53 -11.32
C ARG A 134 -8.89 13.49 -10.57
N GLY A 135 -8.82 13.66 -9.25
CA GLY A 135 -9.97 13.59 -8.38
C GLY A 135 -9.57 13.69 -6.91
N GLY A 136 -10.52 13.42 -6.02
CA GLY A 136 -10.29 13.49 -4.59
C GLY A 136 -11.38 12.80 -3.79
N GLY A 137 -11.19 12.73 -2.47
CA GLY A 137 -12.17 12.11 -1.56
C GLY A 137 -12.26 10.59 -1.68
N LEU A 138 -11.20 9.92 -2.15
CA LEU A 138 -11.12 8.46 -2.29
C LEU A 138 -11.62 7.76 -1.00
N HIS A 139 -12.50 6.77 -1.15
CA HIS A 139 -13.13 6.03 -0.04
C HIS A 139 -14.03 6.89 0.87
N THR A 140 -14.60 7.97 0.36
CA THR A 140 -15.57 8.79 1.10
C THR A 140 -16.82 9.05 0.27
N PRO A 141 -17.96 9.41 0.89
CA PRO A 141 -19.14 9.85 0.15
C PRO A 141 -18.93 11.13 -0.68
N ARG A 142 -17.79 11.83 -0.50
CA ARG A 142 -17.39 13.01 -1.26
C ARG A 142 -16.38 12.68 -2.35
N GLU A 143 -16.32 11.43 -2.81
CA GLU A 143 -15.44 11.02 -3.90
C GLU A 143 -15.85 11.68 -5.22
N TRP A 144 -14.89 12.18 -5.98
CA TRP A 144 -15.12 12.89 -7.23
C TRP A 144 -13.94 12.77 -8.19
N ILE A 145 -14.19 13.03 -9.48
CA ILE A 145 -13.18 13.06 -10.54
C ILE A 145 -13.32 14.31 -11.42
N GLU A 146 -12.24 14.73 -12.06
CA GLU A 146 -12.26 15.73 -13.13
C GLU A 146 -12.47 15.06 -14.48
N LEU A 147 -13.62 15.27 -15.11
CA LEU A 147 -13.95 14.60 -16.38
C LEU A 147 -12.95 14.91 -17.50
N ALA A 148 -12.45 16.16 -17.58
CA ALA A 148 -11.44 16.54 -18.57
C ALA A 148 -10.14 15.72 -18.45
N SER A 149 -9.80 15.25 -17.24
CA SER A 149 -8.59 14.47 -17.01
C SER A 149 -8.66 13.05 -17.59
N LEU A 150 -9.85 12.54 -17.96
CA LEU A 150 -9.98 11.23 -18.62
C LEU A 150 -9.17 11.19 -19.91
N VAL A 151 -9.36 12.17 -20.78
CA VAL A 151 -8.67 12.24 -22.09
C VAL A 151 -7.17 12.44 -21.88
N GLU A 152 -6.78 13.34 -20.99
CA GLU A 152 -5.38 13.62 -20.68
C GLU A 152 -4.62 12.37 -20.21
N ARG A 153 -5.25 11.59 -19.31
CA ARG A 153 -4.66 10.37 -18.76
C ARG A 153 -4.64 9.22 -19.75
N CYS A 154 -5.66 9.10 -20.61
CA CYS A 154 -5.63 8.16 -21.73
C CYS A 154 -4.47 8.46 -22.69
N GLN A 155 -4.26 9.72 -23.05
CA GLN A 155 -3.15 10.14 -23.92
C GLN A 155 -1.79 9.83 -23.28
N LEU A 156 -1.61 10.19 -22.01
CA LEU A 156 -0.39 9.92 -21.26
C LEU A 156 -0.09 8.43 -21.21
N LEU A 157 -1.06 7.61 -20.82
CA LEU A 157 -0.86 6.17 -20.67
C LEU A 157 -0.58 5.50 -22.03
N ALA A 158 -1.30 5.88 -23.08
CA ALA A 158 -1.10 5.34 -24.43
C ALA A 158 0.32 5.62 -24.95
N ILE A 159 0.81 6.86 -24.79
CA ILE A 159 2.15 7.23 -25.23
C ILE A 159 3.22 6.59 -24.35
N LEU A 160 3.00 6.50 -23.03
CA LEU A 160 3.91 5.82 -22.12
C LEU A 160 4.07 4.35 -22.50
N ILE A 161 2.96 3.63 -22.70
CA ILE A 161 2.98 2.24 -23.16
C ILE A 161 3.69 2.16 -24.51
N ALA A 162 3.35 3.00 -25.49
CA ALA A 162 4.00 2.98 -26.80
C ALA A 162 5.51 3.21 -26.73
N ARG A 163 6.00 4.12 -25.87
CA ARG A 163 7.43 4.38 -25.69
C ARG A 163 8.14 3.23 -24.97
N LEU A 164 7.52 2.65 -23.95
CA LEU A 164 8.09 1.52 -23.21
C LEU A 164 8.07 0.23 -24.01
N SER A 165 7.06 0.04 -24.87
CA SER A 165 6.97 -1.08 -25.81
C SER A 165 7.78 -0.84 -27.08
N GLY A 166 8.14 0.40 -27.40
CA GLY A 166 8.76 0.83 -28.66
C GLY A 166 10.25 0.54 -28.82
N ASP A 167 10.91 -0.02 -27.80
CA ASP A 167 12.20 -0.73 -27.93
C ASP A 167 12.02 -2.24 -28.22
N ALA A 168 10.78 -2.72 -28.30
CA ALA A 168 10.44 -4.05 -28.80
C ALA A 168 9.65 -3.90 -30.10
N SER A 169 10.34 -4.12 -31.21
CA SER A 169 9.77 -4.23 -32.56
C SER A 169 8.38 -4.89 -32.55
N TRP A 170 7.31 -4.10 -32.70
CA TRP A 170 6.03 -4.59 -33.18
C TRP A 170 6.21 -4.94 -34.67
N LYS A 171 6.82 -6.09 -34.94
CA LYS A 171 6.76 -6.69 -36.27
C LYS A 171 5.30 -7.10 -36.47
N ARG A 172 4.56 -6.29 -37.21
CA ARG A 172 3.34 -6.74 -37.89
C ARG A 172 3.74 -8.01 -38.64
N SER A 173 3.30 -9.18 -38.18
CA SER A 173 3.41 -10.37 -39.00
C SER A 173 2.45 -10.15 -40.15
N ASP A 174 2.98 -9.76 -41.31
CA ASP A 174 2.27 -9.97 -42.56
C ASP A 174 2.10 -11.48 -42.71
N ARG A 175 0.96 -12.00 -42.25
CA ARG A 175 0.39 -13.22 -42.79
C ARG A 175 -0.73 -12.79 -43.74
N ARG A 176 -0.31 -12.43 -44.95
CA ARG A 176 -1.05 -12.87 -46.14
C ARG A 176 -0.46 -14.24 -46.47
N ASP A 177 -1.29 -15.26 -46.29
CA ASP A 177 -1.49 -16.37 -47.23
C ASP A 177 -2.90 -16.89 -46.94
#